data_AF-A0A938IUG4-F1
#
_entry.id   AF-A0A938IUG4-F1
#
_cell.length_a   1.000
_cell.length_b   1.000
_cell.length_c   1.000
_cell.angle_alpha   90.00
_cell.angle_beta   90.00
_cell.angle_gamma   90.00
#
_symmetry.space_group_name_H-M   'P 1'
#
loop_
_entity.id
_entity.type
_entity.pdbx_description
1 polymer ?
#
loop_
_entity_poly.entity_id
_entity_poly.type
_entity_poly.pdbx_seq_one_letter_code
_entity_poly.pdbx_strand_id
1 'polypeptide(L)'
;MTSALRRAARAILATAPLLYFIAVPAQAKGPDSLSELSTQVSDAVVNISATTVDAKHSTRNDGPNLPPGVGPGAPFDDLFEEFFRRRGQGMPEMPRQRRSSSLGSGFVIDPSGIV
;
A
#
# COMPACT_ATOMS: atom_id res chain seq x y z
N MET A 1 -60.73 40.17 -0.23
CA MET A 1 -59.28 40.10 0.04
C MET A 1 -58.91 39.35 1.33
N THR A 2 -59.86 39.02 2.21
CA THR A 2 -59.59 38.37 3.52
C THR A 2 -59.51 36.83 3.46
N SER A 3 -60.18 36.19 2.50
CA SER A 3 -60.21 34.72 2.36
C SER A 3 -58.93 34.12 1.77
N ALA A 4 -58.27 34.83 0.84
CA ALA A 4 -56.98 34.43 0.27
C ALA A 4 -55.87 34.46 1.32
N LEU A 5 -55.87 35.49 2.17
CA LEU A 5 -54.91 35.66 3.27
C LEU A 5 -55.03 34.53 4.32
N ARG A 6 -56.27 34.11 4.63
CA ARG A 6 -56.54 33.00 5.55
C ARG A 6 -56.14 31.63 4.99
N ARG A 7 -56.22 31.42 3.66
CA ARG A 7 -55.79 30.19 3.00
C ARG A 7 -54.26 30.08 2.94
N ALA A 8 -53.59 31.19 2.61
CA ALA A 8 -52.13 31.26 2.63
C ALA A 8 -51.56 31.01 4.04
N ALA A 9 -52.15 31.60 5.07
CA ALA A 9 -51.73 31.39 6.46
C ALA A 9 -51.86 29.92 6.91
N ARG A 10 -52.91 29.21 6.47
CA ARG A 10 -53.09 27.78 6.76
C ARG A 10 -52.11 26.90 5.99
N ALA A 11 -51.78 27.26 4.74
CA ALA A 11 -50.80 26.53 3.95
C ALA A 11 -49.38 26.66 4.53
N ILE A 12 -49.00 27.86 5.00
CA ILE A 12 -47.71 28.11 5.67
C ILE A 12 -47.61 27.34 7.00
N LEU A 13 -48.70 27.30 7.77
CA LEU A 13 -48.74 26.56 9.04
C LEU A 13 -48.64 25.04 8.84
N ALA A 14 -49.17 24.51 7.73
CA ALA A 14 -49.12 23.09 7.40
C ALA A 14 -47.76 22.62 6.86
N THR A 15 -46.99 23.51 6.22
CA THR A 15 -45.66 23.17 5.64
C THR A 15 -44.48 23.48 6.57
N ALA A 16 -44.67 24.35 7.57
CA ALA A 16 -43.67 24.68 8.58
C ALA A 16 -43.04 23.47 9.32
N PRO A 17 -43.78 22.44 9.77
CA PRO A 17 -43.17 21.29 10.44
C PRO A 17 -42.31 20.44 9.50
N LEU A 18 -42.64 20.36 8.21
CA LEU A 18 -41.86 19.61 7.22
C LEU A 18 -40.50 20.29 6.95
N LEU A 19 -40.47 21.63 6.93
CA LEU A 19 -39.23 22.40 6.80
C LEU A 19 -38.35 22.32 8.05
N TYR A 20 -38.95 22.15 9.24
CA TYR A 20 -38.21 22.00 10.50
C TYR A 20 -37.38 20.70 10.54
N PHE A 21 -37.88 19.61 9.98
CA PHE A 21 -37.16 18.33 9.91
C PHE A 21 -35.94 18.34 8.97
N ILE A 22 -35.91 19.22 7.97
CA ILE A 22 -34.77 19.35 7.03
C ILE A 22 -33.59 20.09 7.67
N ALA A 23 -33.86 20.89 8.72
CA ALA A 23 -32.88 21.78 9.34
C ALA A 23 -32.20 21.20 10.59
N VAL A 24 -32.44 19.93 10.95
CA VAL A 24 -31.76 19.30 12.09
C VAL A 24 -30.31 18.99 11.69
N PRO A 25 -29.30 19.64 12.27
CA PRO A 25 -27.91 19.30 11.98
C PRO A 25 -27.64 17.87 12.46
N ALA A 26 -27.08 17.04 11.58
CA ALA A 26 -26.66 15.69 11.94
C ALA A 26 -25.55 15.75 12.99
N GLN A 27 -25.85 15.31 14.21
CA GLN A 27 -24.88 15.19 15.29
C GLN A 27 -24.11 13.89 15.12
N ALA A 28 -23.08 13.90 14.26
CA ALA A 28 -22.12 12.81 14.16
C ALA A 28 -21.09 12.93 15.29
N LYS A 29 -21.49 12.59 16.52
CA LYS A 29 -20.56 12.52 17.65
C LYS A 29 -19.99 11.10 17.71
N GLY A 30 -18.68 10.97 17.43
CA GLY A 30 -17.95 9.73 17.63
C GLY A 30 -17.83 9.36 19.12
N PRO A 31 -17.25 8.19 19.43
CA PRO A 31 -17.01 7.82 20.82
C PRO A 31 -16.13 8.86 21.52
N ASP A 32 -16.38 9.08 22.82
CA ASP A 32 -15.64 10.06 23.61
C ASP A 32 -14.14 9.69 23.75
N SER A 33 -13.79 8.40 23.61
CA SER A 33 -12.40 7.92 23.55
C SER A 33 -12.27 6.64 22.72
N LEU A 34 -11.10 6.46 22.08
CA LEU A 34 -10.67 5.22 21.42
C LEU A 34 -9.71 4.39 22.27
N SER A 35 -9.35 4.86 23.47
CA SER A 35 -8.38 4.19 24.35
C SER A 35 -8.83 2.79 24.75
N GLU A 36 -10.11 2.62 25.09
CA GLU A 36 -10.67 1.33 25.47
C GLU A 36 -10.62 0.33 24.31
N LEU A 37 -10.99 0.78 23.11
CA LEU A 37 -10.88 -0.02 21.89
C LEU A 37 -9.43 -0.40 21.59
N SER A 38 -8.51 0.57 21.71
CA SER A 38 -7.07 0.34 21.51
C SER A 38 -6.54 -0.71 22.49
N THR A 39 -6.86 -0.61 23.78
CA THR A 39 -6.48 -1.59 24.79
C THR A 39 -7.03 -2.98 24.45
N GLN A 40 -8.27 -3.07 23.98
CA GLN A 40 -8.89 -4.36 23.63
C GLN A 40 -8.22 -5.05 22.43
N VAL A 41 -7.72 -4.29 21.44
CA VAL A 41 -7.16 -4.85 20.19
C VAL A 41 -5.62 -4.87 20.17
N SER A 42 -4.96 -4.28 21.17
CA SER A 42 -3.49 -4.19 21.22
C SER A 42 -2.80 -5.56 21.16
N ASP A 43 -3.39 -6.57 21.80
CA ASP A 43 -2.83 -7.93 21.85
C ASP A 43 -2.88 -8.66 20.50
N ALA A 44 -3.71 -8.21 19.56
CA ALA A 44 -3.75 -8.76 18.21
C ALA A 44 -2.62 -8.23 17.32
N VAL A 45 -1.94 -7.15 17.71
CA VAL A 45 -0.92 -6.50 16.89
C VAL A 45 0.43 -7.21 17.02
N VAL A 46 1.01 -7.57 15.88
CA VAL A 46 2.31 -8.26 15.83
C VAL A 46 3.32 -7.51 14.97
N ASN A 47 4.61 -7.74 15.25
CA ASN A 47 5.72 -7.32 14.40
C ASN A 47 6.03 -8.43 13.37
N ILE A 48 6.09 -8.07 12.10
CA ILE A 48 6.35 -8.98 10.99
C ILE A 48 7.76 -8.71 10.45
N SER A 49 8.58 -9.76 10.40
CA SER A 49 9.85 -9.77 9.67
C SER A 49 9.79 -10.81 8.56
N ALA A 50 9.92 -10.36 7.32
CA ALA A 50 9.92 -11.23 6.16
C ALA A 50 11.29 -11.17 5.47
N THR A 51 11.81 -12.33 5.08
CA THR A 51 13.02 -12.43 4.26
C THR A 51 12.67 -13.20 3.00
N THR A 52 12.77 -12.55 1.85
CA THR A 52 12.64 -13.22 0.55
C THR A 52 14.01 -13.60 0.03
N VAL A 53 14.07 -14.79 -0.55
CA VAL A 53 15.27 -15.33 -1.15
C VAL A 53 14.98 -15.48 -2.64
N ASP A 54 15.42 -14.51 -3.44
CA ASP A 54 15.22 -14.54 -4.87
C ASP A 54 16.21 -15.56 -5.48
N ALA A 55 15.76 -16.81 -5.59
CA ALA A 55 16.34 -17.73 -6.54
C ALA A 55 15.90 -17.26 -7.92
N LYS A 56 16.71 -16.40 -8.57
CA LYS A 56 16.54 -16.17 -10.00
C LYS A 56 16.54 -17.54 -10.68
N HIS A 57 15.38 -18.02 -11.09
CA HIS A 57 15.29 -19.09 -12.06
C HIS A 57 16.03 -18.54 -13.27
N SER A 58 17.20 -19.11 -13.55
CA SER A 58 17.95 -18.88 -14.77
C SER A 58 17.12 -19.38 -15.93
N THR A 59 16.08 -18.64 -16.29
CA THR A 59 15.45 -18.73 -17.60
C THR A 59 16.52 -18.25 -18.57
N ARG A 60 17.22 -19.25 -19.11
CA ARG A 60 17.91 -19.35 -20.39
C ARG A 60 17.86 -18.07 -21.26
N ASN A 61 19.03 -17.74 -21.81
CA ASN A 61 19.44 -16.61 -22.67
C ASN A 61 19.97 -15.41 -21.87
N ASP A 62 21.15 -14.84 -22.11
CA ASP A 62 22.26 -15.09 -23.04
C ASP A 62 23.47 -14.37 -22.44
N GLY A 63 24.62 -15.04 -22.33
CA GLY A 63 25.94 -14.42 -22.16
C GLY A 63 26.21 -13.57 -20.89
N PRO A 64 27.48 -13.18 -20.66
CA PRO A 64 27.79 -12.15 -19.67
C PRO A 64 26.99 -10.89 -20.03
N ASN A 65 26.38 -10.25 -19.02
CA ASN A 65 25.63 -8.99 -19.19
C ASN A 65 26.57 -7.87 -19.69
N LEU A 66 26.86 -7.84 -20.98
CA LEU A 66 27.41 -6.67 -21.64
C LEU A 66 26.26 -5.65 -21.83
N PRO A 67 26.48 -4.36 -21.56
CA PRO A 67 25.50 -3.31 -21.84
C PRO A 67 25.04 -3.39 -23.31
N PRO A 68 23.75 -3.18 -23.61
CA PRO A 68 23.28 -3.13 -24.99
C PRO A 68 24.11 -2.13 -25.80
N GLY A 69 24.82 -2.60 -26.83
CA GLY A 69 25.64 -1.77 -27.72
C GLY A 69 27.17 -1.97 -27.63
N VAL A 70 27.67 -2.83 -26.74
CA VAL A 70 29.09 -3.24 -26.75
C VAL A 70 29.24 -4.46 -27.68
N GLY A 71 29.54 -4.19 -28.95
CA GLY A 71 29.93 -5.22 -29.92
C GLY A 71 31.45 -5.27 -30.12
N PRO A 72 31.99 -6.35 -30.69
CA PRO A 72 33.42 -6.48 -30.96
C PRO A 72 33.95 -5.29 -31.79
N GLY A 73 34.99 -4.60 -31.30
CA GLY A 73 35.59 -3.43 -31.95
C GLY A 73 35.03 -2.06 -31.53
N ALA A 74 34.23 -2.00 -30.46
CA ALA A 74 33.88 -0.72 -29.83
C ALA A 74 35.13 -0.01 -29.27
N PRO A 75 35.18 1.33 -29.22
CA PRO A 75 36.37 2.10 -28.77
C PRO A 75 36.79 1.87 -27.30
N PHE A 76 36.08 1.00 -26.58
CA PHE A 76 36.34 0.63 -25.19
C PHE A 76 36.23 -0.89 -24.94
N ASP A 77 36.21 -1.70 -26.01
CA ASP A 77 36.04 -3.16 -25.93
C ASP A 77 37.06 -3.82 -24.98
N ASP A 78 38.34 -3.49 -25.13
CA ASP A 78 39.43 -3.99 -24.29
C ASP A 78 39.28 -3.60 -22.80
N LEU A 79 38.74 -2.40 -22.52
CA LEU A 79 38.51 -1.93 -21.15
C LEU A 79 37.35 -2.69 -20.50
N PHE A 80 36.29 -2.98 -21.27
CA PHE A 80 35.18 -3.79 -20.80
C PHE A 80 35.61 -5.24 -20.61
N GLU A 81 36.29 -5.84 -21.58
CA GLU A 81 36.82 -7.19 -21.48
C GLU A 81 37.74 -7.33 -20.27
N GLU A 82 38.65 -6.39 -20.03
CA GLU A 82 39.50 -6.42 -18.85
C GLU A 82 38.72 -6.21 -17.54
N PHE A 83 37.72 -5.32 -17.51
CA PHE A 83 36.85 -5.12 -16.35
C PHE A 83 36.05 -6.38 -16.00
N PHE A 84 35.48 -7.06 -17.01
CA PHE A 84 34.73 -8.30 -16.82
C PHE A 84 35.64 -9.50 -16.56
N ARG A 85 36.81 -9.57 -17.20
CA ARG A 85 37.84 -10.60 -16.95
C ARG A 85 38.36 -10.52 -15.52
N ARG A 86 38.65 -9.31 -15.01
CA ARG A 86 39.05 -9.08 -13.61
C ARG A 86 37.91 -9.39 -12.63
N ARG A 87 36.65 -9.14 -13.01
CA ARG A 87 35.48 -9.47 -12.21
C ARG A 87 35.11 -10.96 -12.25
N GLY A 88 35.46 -11.67 -13.33
CA GLY A 88 35.16 -13.09 -13.56
C GLY A 88 36.22 -14.08 -13.08
N GLN A 89 37.45 -13.63 -12.79
CA GLN A 89 38.55 -14.50 -12.37
C GLN A 89 38.62 -14.83 -10.86
N GLY A 90 37.68 -14.37 -10.05
CA GLY A 90 37.73 -14.59 -8.59
C GLY A 90 36.42 -14.97 -7.92
N MET A 91 35.30 -15.03 -8.65
CA MET A 91 34.03 -15.44 -8.08
C MET A 91 33.29 -16.27 -9.12
N PRO A 92 32.87 -17.50 -8.79
CA PRO A 92 31.97 -18.21 -9.69
C PRO A 92 30.75 -17.29 -9.94
N GLU A 93 30.27 -17.25 -11.18
CA GLU A 93 28.92 -16.80 -11.53
C GLU A 93 27.90 -17.75 -10.87
N MET A 94 27.94 -17.87 -9.55
CA MET A 94 26.80 -18.34 -8.79
C MET A 94 25.76 -17.24 -8.95
N PRO A 95 24.52 -17.58 -9.35
CA PRO A 95 23.41 -16.66 -9.22
C PRO A 95 23.41 -16.20 -7.77
N ARG A 96 23.87 -14.97 -7.51
CA ARG A 96 23.88 -14.45 -6.15
C ARG A 96 22.42 -14.35 -5.75
N GLN A 97 22.02 -15.27 -4.87
CA GLN A 97 20.72 -15.25 -4.25
C GLN A 97 20.61 -13.92 -3.53
N ARG A 98 19.83 -13.00 -4.12
CA ARG A 98 19.58 -11.71 -3.48
C ARG A 98 18.62 -12.01 -2.35
N ARG A 99 19.09 -11.76 -1.14
CA ARG A 99 18.23 -11.74 0.04
C ARG A 99 17.68 -10.34 0.18
N SER A 100 16.36 -10.21 0.20
CA SER A 100 15.68 -8.97 0.57
C SER A 100 14.97 -9.19 1.90
N SER A 101 15.02 -8.22 2.79
CA SER A 101 14.35 -8.26 4.08
C SER A 101 13.40 -7.08 4.23
N SER A 102 12.22 -7.31 4.78
CA SER A 102 11.25 -6.27 5.13
C SER A 102 10.77 -6.43 6.57
N LEU A 103 10.44 -5.29 7.20
CA LEU A 103 9.82 -5.20 8.51
C LEU A 103 8.47 -4.50 8.38
N GLY A 104 7.50 -4.90 9.20
CA GLY A 104 6.17 -4.30 9.22
C GLY A 104 5.40 -4.69 10.47
N SER A 105 4.16 -4.23 10.55
CA SER A 105 3.20 -4.66 11.56
C SER A 105 2.01 -5.36 10.89
N GLY A 106 1.30 -6.19 11.65
CA GLY A 106 0.08 -6.85 11.21
C GLY A 106 -0.84 -7.19 12.38
N PHE A 107 -1.95 -7.88 12.10
CA PHE A 107 -2.95 -8.25 13.08
C PHE A 107 -3.27 -9.74 12.99
N VAL A 108 -3.37 -10.43 14.11
CA VAL A 108 -3.97 -11.78 14.14
C VAL A 108 -5.48 -11.65 14.00
N ILE A 109 -6.06 -12.23 12.96
CA ILE A 109 -7.50 -12.15 12.66
C ILE A 109 -8.29 -13.40 13.09
N ASP A 110 -7.59 -14.52 13.34
CA ASP A 110 -8.21 -15.78 13.75
C ASP A 110 -7.39 -16.47 14.86
N PRO A 111 -8.05 -17.12 15.85
CA PRO A 111 -7.36 -17.84 16.93
C PRO A 111 -6.43 -18.97 16.49
N SER A 112 -6.59 -19.49 15.27
CA SER A 112 -5.64 -20.46 14.68
C SER A 112 -4.29 -19.83 14.29
N GLY A 113 -4.16 -18.51 14.37
CA GLY A 113 -2.93 -17.77 14.10
C GLY A 113 -2.84 -17.17 12.69
N ILE A 114 -3.98 -16.94 12.02
CA ILE A 114 -4.00 -16.26 10.71
C ILE A 114 -3.71 -14.77 10.91
N VAL A 115 -2.76 -14.24 10.13
CA VAL A 115 -2.33 -12.83 10.07
C VAL A 115 -2.54 -12.29 8.67
#